data_AF-A0A182EK48-F1
#
_entry.id   AF-A0A182EK48-F1
#
_cell.length_a   1.000
_cell.length_b   1.000
_cell.length_c   1.000
_cell.angle_alpha   90.00
_cell.angle_beta   90.00
_cell.angle_gamma   90.00
#
_symmetry.space_group_name_H-M   'P 1'
#
loop_
_entity.id
_entity.type
_entity.pdbx_description
1 polymer ?
#
loop_
_entity_poly.entity_id
_entity_poly.type
_entity_poly.pdbx_seq_one_letter_code
_entity_poly.pdbx_strand_id
1 'polypeptide(L)'
;MNDVQGRKRDVISKNTVAKELFRKTSIIDGFTSYKCYDIKEHANSLIELIDFALQEIHNSTKIVQDRCMQLGATHSNTCERSMSSSWDQFGDSLAEAIAKAEAIRGKRKCLQAWNVLLSFLVDRIKSGYLTETKRRASKKSSRQENAGPSASSSSSLHTATTAPTFLQYNDQTINEPNAYH
;
A
#
# COMPACT_ATOMS: atom_id res chain seq x y z
N MET A 1 -26.12 -16.70 -20.03
CA MET A 1 -25.87 -15.40 -19.34
C MET A 1 -25.18 -15.54 -17.98
N ASN A 2 -24.77 -16.74 -17.53
CA ASN A 2 -24.24 -16.98 -16.18
C ASN A 2 -22.70 -17.15 -16.09
N ASP A 3 -21.99 -17.19 -17.22
CA ASP A 3 -20.54 -17.51 -17.28
C ASP A 3 -19.59 -16.35 -16.98
N VAL A 4 -20.09 -15.11 -16.94
CA VAL A 4 -19.27 -13.92 -16.67
C VAL A 4 -19.08 -13.73 -15.15
N GLN A 5 -20.09 -14.12 -14.36
CA GLN A 5 -20.05 -14.04 -12.88
C GLN A 5 -19.19 -15.15 -12.24
N GLY A 6 -18.96 -16.27 -12.95
CA GLY A 6 -18.08 -17.35 -12.51
C GLY A 6 -16.58 -16.99 -12.58
N ARG A 7 -16.17 -16.30 -13.66
CA ARG A 7 -14.76 -16.02 -13.96
C ARG A 7 -14.13 -14.95 -13.07
N LYS A 8 -14.90 -13.95 -12.61
CA LYS A 8 -14.40 -12.91 -11.68
C LYS A 8 -14.07 -13.46 -10.27
N ARG A 9 -14.62 -14.62 -9.89
CA ARG A 9 -14.42 -15.22 -8.56
C ARG A 9 -13.10 -15.97 -8.40
N ASP A 10 -12.46 -16.38 -9.48
CA ASP A 10 -11.37 -17.38 -9.43
C ASP A 10 -10.06 -16.82 -8.85
N VAL A 11 -9.67 -15.60 -9.23
CA VAL A 11 -8.43 -14.92 -8.77
C VAL A 11 -8.42 -14.71 -7.26
N ILE A 12 -9.55 -14.22 -6.74
CA ILE A 12 -9.70 -13.94 -5.31
C ILE A 12 -9.88 -15.25 -4.56
N SER A 13 -10.58 -16.24 -5.11
CA SER A 13 -10.76 -17.53 -4.43
C SER A 13 -9.43 -18.21 -4.04
N LYS A 14 -8.38 -18.03 -4.88
CA LYS A 14 -7.06 -18.66 -4.75
C LYS A 14 -6.03 -17.81 -3.98
N ASN A 15 -6.21 -16.49 -3.86
CA ASN A 15 -5.30 -15.60 -3.13
C ASN A 15 -5.92 -15.11 -1.81
N THR A 16 -5.42 -15.65 -0.69
CA THR A 16 -5.92 -15.34 0.67
C THR A 16 -5.64 -13.89 1.09
N VAL A 17 -4.57 -13.27 0.60
CA VAL A 17 -4.25 -11.86 0.87
C VAL A 17 -5.20 -10.94 0.12
N ALA A 18 -5.47 -11.21 -1.15
CA ALA A 18 -6.44 -10.47 -1.95
C ALA A 18 -7.86 -10.61 -1.37
N LYS A 19 -8.27 -11.83 -0.95
CA LYS A 19 -9.51 -12.06 -0.22
C LYS A 19 -9.64 -11.19 1.01
N GLU A 20 -8.60 -11.17 1.83
CA GLU A 20 -8.63 -10.43 3.08
C GLU A 20 -8.65 -8.93 2.85
N LEU A 21 -7.97 -8.42 1.81
CA LEU A 21 -8.03 -7.01 1.44
C LEU A 21 -9.44 -6.59 1.01
N PHE A 22 -10.07 -7.32 0.08
CA PHE A 22 -11.44 -7.01 -0.33
C PHE A 22 -12.46 -7.20 0.80
N ARG A 23 -12.25 -8.18 1.69
CA ARG A 23 -13.08 -8.37 2.88
C ARG A 23 -12.93 -7.21 3.87
N LYS A 24 -11.70 -6.79 4.17
CA LYS A 24 -11.42 -5.66 5.08
C LYS A 24 -11.98 -4.35 4.53
N THR A 25 -11.76 -4.07 3.24
CA THR A 25 -12.34 -2.89 2.59
C THR A 25 -13.86 -2.92 2.63
N SER A 26 -14.49 -4.07 2.38
CA SER A 26 -15.95 -4.22 2.48
C SER A 26 -16.49 -4.00 3.89
N ILE A 27 -15.73 -4.34 4.95
CA ILE A 27 -16.14 -4.13 6.35
C ILE A 27 -15.95 -2.67 6.76
N ILE A 28 -14.80 -2.07 6.45
CA ILE A 28 -14.48 -0.69 6.82
C ILE A 28 -15.41 0.30 6.10
N ASP A 29 -15.67 0.08 4.81
CA ASP A 29 -16.55 0.95 4.02
C ASP A 29 -18.01 0.87 4.50
N GLY A 30 -18.43 -0.27 5.07
CA GLY A 30 -19.72 -0.42 5.74
C GLY A 30 -19.94 0.51 6.94
N PHE A 31 -18.88 1.16 7.46
CA PHE A 31 -18.96 2.08 8.58
C PHE A 31 -18.55 3.54 8.26
N THR A 32 -17.83 3.82 7.16
CA THR A 32 -17.18 5.14 6.98
C THR A 32 -17.26 5.81 5.60
N SER A 33 -17.76 5.20 4.53
CA SER A 33 -17.78 5.86 3.20
C SER A 33 -18.87 5.39 2.24
N TYR A 34 -19.24 6.26 1.29
CA TYR A 34 -20.25 6.04 0.23
C TYR A 34 -19.67 5.36 -1.03
N LYS A 35 -18.41 4.92 -1.04
CA LYS A 35 -17.74 4.32 -2.21
C LYS A 35 -17.13 2.95 -1.89
N CYS A 36 -17.91 1.92 -2.19
CA CYS A 36 -17.47 0.53 -2.08
C CYS A 36 -16.53 0.17 -3.22
N TYR A 37 -15.24 0.02 -2.91
CA TYR A 37 -14.25 -0.59 -3.80
C TYR A 37 -14.39 -2.11 -3.76
N ASP A 38 -15.57 -2.59 -4.13
CA ASP A 38 -15.84 -4.01 -4.21
C ASP A 38 -15.09 -4.63 -5.41
N ILE A 39 -15.11 -5.96 -5.45
CA ILE A 39 -14.44 -6.76 -6.48
C ILE A 39 -14.96 -6.42 -7.88
N LYS A 40 -16.25 -6.05 -7.99
CA LYS A 40 -16.88 -5.73 -9.27
C LYS A 40 -16.35 -4.40 -9.80
N GLU A 41 -16.22 -3.39 -8.96
CA GLU A 41 -15.64 -2.10 -9.31
C GLU A 41 -14.16 -2.24 -9.69
N HIS A 42 -13.37 -3.02 -8.95
CA HIS A 42 -11.98 -3.31 -9.34
C HIS A 42 -11.88 -4.03 -10.69
N ALA A 43 -12.79 -4.96 -10.98
CA ALA A 43 -12.85 -5.61 -12.29
C ALA A 43 -13.25 -4.64 -13.42
N ASN A 44 -14.14 -3.69 -13.15
CA ASN A 44 -14.52 -2.65 -14.11
C ASN A 44 -13.33 -1.70 -14.38
N SER A 45 -12.63 -1.24 -13.33
CA SER A 45 -11.42 -0.42 -13.48
C SER A 45 -10.30 -1.13 -14.25
N LEU A 46 -10.18 -2.45 -14.13
CA LEU A 46 -9.24 -3.22 -14.95
C LEU A 46 -9.64 -3.22 -16.43
N ILE A 47 -10.94 -3.38 -16.73
CA ILE A 47 -11.44 -3.33 -18.11
C ILE A 47 -11.20 -1.94 -18.70
N GLU A 48 -11.52 -0.87 -17.95
CA GLU A 48 -11.25 0.52 -18.36
C GLU A 48 -9.77 0.76 -18.63
N LEU A 49 -8.87 0.19 -17.82
CA LEU A 49 -7.44 0.28 -18.05
C LEU A 49 -7.03 -0.42 -19.35
N ILE A 50 -7.60 -1.59 -19.64
CA ILE A 50 -7.31 -2.32 -20.89
C ILE A 50 -7.84 -1.53 -22.09
N ASP A 51 -9.06 -1.00 -22.02
CA ASP A 51 -9.65 -0.19 -23.09
C ASP A 51 -8.83 1.08 -23.36
N PHE A 52 -8.41 1.76 -22.29
CA PHE A 52 -7.49 2.91 -22.38
C PHE A 52 -6.15 2.51 -23.01
N ALA A 53 -5.56 1.39 -22.60
CA ALA A 53 -4.32 0.91 -23.18
C ALA A 53 -4.45 0.63 -24.68
N LEU A 54 -5.54 -0.02 -25.10
CA LEU A 54 -5.78 -0.30 -26.51
C LEU A 54 -5.95 0.99 -27.34
N GLN A 55 -6.53 2.04 -26.77
CA GLN A 55 -6.67 3.34 -27.44
C GLN A 55 -5.35 4.10 -27.55
N GLU A 56 -4.51 4.06 -26.51
CA GLU A 56 -3.32 4.94 -26.41
C GLU A 56 -2.01 4.28 -26.80
N ILE A 57 -1.91 2.94 -26.79
CA ILE A 57 -0.63 2.23 -26.98
C ILE A 57 0.02 2.51 -28.33
N HIS A 58 -0.79 2.81 -29.35
CA HIS A 58 -0.33 3.18 -30.68
C HIS A 58 0.22 4.62 -30.74
N ASN A 59 -0.30 5.51 -29.90
CA ASN A 59 0.14 6.91 -29.82
C ASN A 59 1.39 7.03 -28.96
N SER A 60 1.33 6.52 -27.73
CA SER A 60 2.43 6.58 -26.78
C SER A 60 2.28 5.53 -25.67
N THR A 61 3.16 4.55 -25.70
CA THR A 61 3.31 3.55 -24.62
C THR A 61 3.62 4.20 -23.28
N LYS A 62 4.23 5.40 -23.28
CA LYS A 62 4.55 6.15 -22.06
C LYS A 62 3.29 6.58 -21.30
N ILE A 63 2.23 7.01 -21.99
CA ILE A 63 0.98 7.43 -21.33
C ILE A 63 0.35 6.23 -20.61
N VAL A 64 0.33 5.05 -21.24
CA VAL A 64 -0.15 3.81 -20.62
C VAL A 64 0.72 3.40 -19.43
N GLN A 65 2.05 3.50 -19.58
CA GLN A 65 2.99 3.24 -18.50
C GLN A 65 2.75 4.17 -17.30
N ASP A 66 2.64 5.49 -17.52
CA ASP A 66 2.49 6.47 -16.45
C ASP A 66 1.17 6.23 -15.69
N ARG A 67 0.09 5.88 -16.40
CA ARG A 67 -1.19 5.48 -15.79
C ARG A 67 -1.05 4.22 -14.93
N CYS A 68 -0.36 3.19 -15.43
CA CYS A 68 -0.10 1.96 -14.69
C CYS A 68 0.75 2.20 -13.44
N MET A 69 1.81 3.01 -13.57
CA MET A 69 2.68 3.38 -12.45
C MET A 69 1.89 4.10 -11.34
N GLN A 70 1.00 5.02 -11.72
CA GLN A 70 0.13 5.73 -10.78
C GLN A 70 -0.83 4.77 -10.05
N LEU A 71 -1.45 3.84 -10.78
CA LEU A 71 -2.30 2.79 -10.17
C LEU A 71 -1.51 1.90 -9.21
N GLY A 72 -0.29 1.51 -9.57
CA GLY A 72 0.59 0.77 -8.67
C GLY A 72 0.88 1.54 -7.38
N ALA A 73 1.20 2.82 -7.52
CA ALA A 73 1.50 3.70 -6.38
C ALA A 73 0.29 3.85 -5.44
N THR A 74 -0.95 3.93 -5.94
CA THR A 74 -2.14 4.01 -5.08
C THR A 74 -2.33 2.74 -4.25
N HIS A 75 -1.97 1.56 -4.77
CA HIS A 75 -2.06 0.29 -4.03
C HIS A 75 -0.98 0.11 -2.94
N SER A 76 0.04 0.98 -2.90
CA SER A 76 1.09 0.93 -1.87
C SER A 76 0.58 1.24 -0.45
N ASN A 77 -0.61 1.82 -0.32
CA ASN A 77 -1.20 2.21 0.96
C ASN A 77 -2.17 1.16 1.53
N THR A 78 -2.45 0.09 0.80
CA THR A 78 -3.64 -0.75 1.06
C THR A 78 -3.33 -1.93 1.97
N CYS A 79 -2.07 -2.36 2.07
CA CYS A 79 -1.65 -3.49 2.89
C CYS A 79 -0.33 -3.22 3.61
N GLU A 80 -0.26 -3.53 4.91
CA GLU A 80 1.01 -3.49 5.67
C GLU A 80 1.98 -4.59 5.22
N ARG A 81 1.45 -5.73 4.72
CA ARG A 81 2.24 -6.81 4.15
C ARG A 81 2.49 -6.53 2.67
N SER A 82 3.68 -6.89 2.20
CA SER A 82 4.02 -6.77 0.78
C SER A 82 3.02 -7.53 -0.09
N MET A 83 2.53 -6.86 -1.14
CA MET A 83 1.66 -7.44 -2.17
C MET A 83 2.44 -7.95 -3.38
N SER A 84 3.78 -8.01 -3.33
CA SER A 84 4.61 -8.37 -4.49
C SER A 84 4.19 -9.69 -5.16
N SER A 85 3.95 -10.74 -4.36
CA SER A 85 3.48 -12.04 -4.87
C SER A 85 2.02 -12.02 -5.34
N SER A 86 1.20 -11.09 -4.86
CA SER A 86 -0.18 -10.93 -5.31
C SER A 86 -0.25 -10.37 -6.73
N TRP A 87 0.72 -9.53 -7.13
CA TRP A 87 0.84 -9.06 -8.51
C TRP A 87 1.21 -10.18 -9.48
N ASP A 88 2.07 -11.11 -9.06
CA ASP A 88 2.46 -12.27 -9.88
C ASP A 88 1.26 -13.21 -10.08
N GLN A 89 0.57 -13.56 -9.00
CA GLN A 89 -0.65 -14.38 -9.07
C GLN A 89 -1.77 -13.72 -9.87
N PHE A 90 -1.84 -12.38 -9.84
CA PHE A 90 -2.78 -11.62 -10.66
C PHE A 90 -2.44 -11.75 -12.15
N GLY A 91 -1.16 -11.64 -12.51
CA GLY A 91 -0.69 -11.88 -13.88
C GLY A 91 -0.99 -13.29 -14.37
N ASP A 92 -0.71 -14.31 -13.56
CA ASP A 92 -1.01 -15.71 -13.89
C ASP A 92 -2.50 -15.95 -14.11
N SER A 93 -3.33 -15.40 -13.22
CA SER A 93 -4.78 -15.53 -13.32
C SER A 93 -5.34 -14.84 -14.57
N LEU A 94 -4.75 -13.72 -14.97
CA LEU A 94 -5.15 -12.97 -16.16
C LEU A 94 -4.75 -13.72 -17.44
N ALA A 95 -3.55 -14.32 -17.47
CA ALA A 95 -3.10 -15.19 -18.54
C ALA A 95 -3.98 -16.45 -18.67
N GLU A 96 -4.38 -17.05 -17.55
CA GLU A 96 -5.30 -18.19 -17.54
C GLU A 96 -6.69 -17.79 -18.08
N ALA A 97 -7.21 -16.64 -17.64
CA ALA A 97 -8.52 -16.14 -18.06
C ALA A 97 -8.56 -15.84 -19.57
N ILE A 98 -7.50 -15.23 -20.11
CA ILE A 98 -7.46 -14.86 -21.53
C ILE A 98 -7.28 -16.09 -22.44
N ALA A 99 -6.53 -17.11 -21.99
CA ALA A 99 -6.38 -18.37 -22.72
C ALA A 99 -7.71 -19.14 -22.86
N LYS A 100 -8.61 -19.00 -21.87
CA LYS A 100 -9.95 -19.62 -21.86
C LYS A 100 -11.02 -18.77 -22.54
N ALA A 101 -10.76 -17.50 -22.86
CA ALA A 101 -11.73 -16.63 -23.49
C ALA A 101 -12.09 -17.12 -24.90
N GLU A 102 -13.38 -17.36 -25.16
CA GLU A 102 -13.86 -17.96 -26.42
C GLU A 102 -13.42 -17.19 -27.67
N ALA A 103 -13.41 -15.87 -27.58
CA ALA A 103 -12.99 -15.00 -28.68
C ALA A 103 -11.50 -15.16 -29.06
N ILE A 104 -10.68 -15.71 -28.16
CA ILE A 104 -9.21 -15.81 -28.27
C ILE A 104 -8.77 -17.28 -28.36
N ARG A 105 -9.53 -18.20 -27.76
CA ARG A 105 -9.25 -19.64 -27.73
C ARG A 105 -8.97 -20.17 -29.14
N GLY A 106 -7.85 -20.87 -29.28
CA GLY A 106 -7.38 -21.43 -30.57
C GLY A 106 -6.63 -20.44 -31.48
N LYS A 107 -6.66 -19.13 -31.19
CA LYS A 107 -5.98 -18.10 -31.98
C LYS A 107 -4.60 -17.78 -31.41
N ARG A 108 -3.60 -18.62 -31.71
CA ARG A 108 -2.24 -18.53 -31.13
C ARG A 108 -1.61 -17.14 -31.16
N LYS A 109 -1.59 -16.47 -32.32
CA LYS A 109 -1.02 -15.12 -32.45
C LYS A 109 -1.80 -14.06 -31.65
N CYS A 110 -3.12 -14.18 -31.59
CA CYS A 110 -3.96 -13.29 -30.80
C CYS A 110 -3.70 -13.49 -29.29
N LEU A 111 -3.65 -14.74 -28.83
CA LEU A 111 -3.29 -15.08 -27.45
C LEU A 111 -1.91 -14.54 -27.07
N GLN A 112 -0.92 -14.68 -27.96
CA GLN A 112 0.42 -14.14 -27.74
C GLN A 112 0.40 -12.61 -27.60
N ALA A 113 -0.30 -11.90 -28.48
CA ALA A 113 -0.43 -10.45 -28.41
C ALA A 113 -1.09 -10.00 -27.10
N TRP A 114 -2.17 -10.69 -26.70
CA TRP A 114 -2.81 -10.43 -25.41
C TRP A 114 -1.88 -10.69 -24.23
N ASN A 115 -1.14 -11.80 -24.21
CA ASN A 115 -0.19 -12.06 -23.13
C ASN A 115 0.88 -10.97 -23.03
N VAL A 116 1.42 -10.49 -24.16
CA VAL A 116 2.38 -9.38 -24.15
C VAL A 116 1.77 -8.09 -23.57
N LEU A 117 0.54 -7.73 -23.98
CA LEU A 117 -0.15 -6.56 -23.45
C LEU A 117 -0.41 -6.68 -21.95
N LEU A 118 -0.98 -7.81 -21.50
CA LEU A 118 -1.37 -7.99 -20.11
C LEU A 118 -0.13 -8.08 -19.20
N SER A 119 0.95 -8.74 -19.63
CA SER A 119 2.24 -8.70 -18.93
C SER A 119 2.78 -7.27 -18.81
N PHE A 120 2.75 -6.48 -19.89
CA PHE A 120 3.16 -5.08 -19.85
C PHE A 120 2.37 -4.28 -18.80
N LEU A 121 1.04 -4.41 -18.78
CA LEU A 121 0.20 -3.69 -17.80
C LEU A 121 0.54 -4.11 -16.36
N VAL A 122 0.57 -5.41 -16.09
CA VAL A 122 0.85 -5.96 -14.75
C VAL A 122 2.25 -5.54 -14.28
N ASP A 123 3.26 -5.62 -15.14
CA ASP A 123 4.64 -5.25 -14.81
C ASP A 123 4.77 -3.76 -14.48
N ARG A 124 4.08 -2.89 -15.22
CA ARG A 124 4.11 -1.44 -14.95
C ARG A 124 3.36 -1.08 -13.68
N ILE A 125 2.23 -1.72 -13.40
CA ILE A 125 1.53 -1.55 -12.12
C ILE A 125 2.41 -2.02 -10.95
N LYS A 126 2.99 -3.23 -11.05
CA LYS A 126 3.91 -3.77 -10.03
C LYS A 126 5.11 -2.85 -9.81
N SER A 127 5.70 -2.30 -10.88
CA SER A 127 6.81 -1.34 -10.80
C SER A 127 6.41 -0.07 -10.04
N GLY A 128 5.24 0.49 -10.31
CA GLY A 128 4.70 1.65 -9.59
C GLY A 128 4.52 1.38 -8.10
N TYR A 129 3.95 0.22 -7.77
CA TYR A 129 3.79 -0.25 -6.39
C TYR A 129 5.13 -0.36 -5.66
N LEU A 130 6.12 -1.04 -6.26
CA LEU A 130 7.44 -1.24 -5.65
C LEU A 130 8.19 0.08 -5.46
N THR A 131 8.15 0.96 -6.47
CA THR A 131 8.79 2.28 -6.43
C THR A 131 8.24 3.12 -5.28
N GLU A 132 6.92 3.21 -5.18
CA GLU A 132 6.26 3.98 -4.14
C GLU A 132 6.45 3.39 -2.74
N THR A 133 6.39 2.06 -2.62
CA THR A 133 6.66 1.35 -1.35
C THR A 133 8.08 1.64 -0.85
N LYS A 134 9.08 1.56 -1.74
CA LYS A 134 10.48 1.91 -1.42
C LYS A 134 10.61 3.37 -1.02
N ARG A 135 10.00 4.30 -1.77
CA ARG A 135 10.01 5.74 -1.47
C ARG A 135 9.43 6.04 -0.09
N ARG A 136 8.40 5.31 0.34
CA ARG A 136 7.79 5.44 1.67
C ARG A 136 8.67 4.89 2.78
N ALA A 137 9.29 3.72 2.57
CA ALA A 137 10.24 3.16 3.51
C ALA A 137 11.42 4.12 3.79
N SER A 138 11.98 4.72 2.74
CA SER A 138 13.06 5.71 2.87
C SER A 138 12.63 6.96 3.65
N LYS A 139 11.42 7.49 3.42
CA LYS A 139 10.90 8.64 4.19
C LYS A 139 10.66 8.31 5.67
N LYS A 140 10.34 7.05 6.00
CA LYS A 140 10.20 6.62 7.39
C LYS A 140 11.56 6.54 8.08
N SER A 141 12.57 6.01 7.38
CA SER A 141 13.95 5.92 7.89
C SER A 141 14.54 7.30 8.19
N SER A 142 14.40 8.27 7.28
CA SER A 142 14.98 9.61 7.48
C SER A 142 14.32 10.42 8.59
N ARG A 143 13.05 10.15 8.92
CA ARG A 143 12.38 10.74 10.09
C ARG A 143 12.90 10.18 11.40
N GLN A 144 13.37 8.94 11.42
CA GLN A 144 13.90 8.28 12.61
C GLN A 144 15.35 8.71 12.89
N GLU A 145 16.14 9.04 11.86
CA GLU A 145 17.49 9.59 12.00
C GLU A 145 17.51 11.05 12.45
N ASN A 146 16.47 11.85 12.14
CA ASN A 146 16.34 13.23 12.60
C ASN A 146 15.71 13.37 14.01
N ALA A 147 15.39 12.26 14.68
CA ALA A 147 14.84 12.23 16.04
C ALA A 147 15.92 11.95 17.10
N GLY A 148 16.95 12.80 17.17
CA GLY A 148 17.90 12.93 18.30
C GLY A 148 19.03 11.88 18.40
N PRO A 149 20.22 12.31 18.85
CA PRO A 149 20.47 12.22 20.30
C PRO A 149 20.72 13.60 20.93
N SER A 150 19.84 13.99 21.85
CA SER A 150 20.19 14.97 22.88
C SER A 150 20.62 14.24 24.14
N ALA A 151 21.75 14.69 24.69
CA ALA A 151 22.35 14.35 25.98
C ALA A 151 23.02 12.97 26.12
N SER A 152 24.33 12.94 25.88
CA SER A 152 25.26 12.16 26.70
C SER A 152 26.59 12.91 26.81
N SER A 153 26.64 13.89 27.71
CA SER A 153 27.92 14.42 28.23
C SER A 153 28.33 13.51 29.39
N SER A 154 29.23 12.58 29.10
CA SER A 154 29.92 11.77 30.09
C SER A 154 31.14 12.51 30.62
N SER A 155 31.15 12.83 31.91
CA SER A 155 32.38 13.11 32.67
C SER A 155 32.44 12.19 33.90
N SER A 156 33.37 11.24 33.87
CA SER A 156 33.95 10.59 35.07
C SER A 156 35.12 11.49 35.53
N LEU A 157 35.56 11.62 36.79
CA LEU A 157 35.88 10.57 37.76
C LEU A 157 36.40 11.19 39.11
N HIS A 158 36.08 10.53 40.25
CA HIS A 158 36.83 10.36 41.53
C HIS A 158 36.74 11.30 42.78
N THR A 159 36.13 10.72 43.84
CA THR A 159 36.54 10.52 45.26
C THR A 159 36.91 11.69 46.20
N ALA A 160 36.18 11.84 47.32
CA ALA A 160 36.65 11.51 48.69
C ALA A 160 35.64 11.87 49.82
N THR A 161 35.56 10.94 50.77
CA THR A 161 35.00 10.90 52.15
C THR A 161 35.05 12.17 53.00
N THR A 162 33.95 12.50 53.71
CA THR A 162 33.83 12.63 55.19
C THR A 162 32.39 13.07 55.59
N ALA A 163 31.90 12.57 56.73
CA ALA A 163 30.56 12.79 57.29
C ALA A 163 30.52 13.96 58.31
N PRO A 164 29.44 14.08 59.12
CA PRO A 164 28.13 14.67 58.88
C PRO A 164 28.04 16.07 59.54
N THR A 165 26.87 16.73 59.61
CA THR A 165 26.38 17.52 60.79
C THR A 165 25.42 18.69 60.49
N PHE A 166 24.41 18.79 61.37
CA PHE A 166 23.57 19.93 61.79
C PHE A 166 22.31 20.38 61.02
N LEU A 167 21.22 20.30 61.78
CA LEU A 167 19.93 20.98 61.65
C LEU A 167 20.09 22.46 61.29
N GLN A 168 19.22 22.98 60.42
CA GLN A 168 18.59 24.25 60.72
C GLN A 168 17.15 24.31 60.23
N TYR A 169 16.33 24.74 61.18
CA TYR A 169 14.89 24.88 61.22
C TYR A 169 14.50 26.30 60.81
N ASN A 170 13.20 26.51 60.56
CA ASN A 170 12.45 27.78 60.44
C ASN A 170 12.47 28.53 59.10
N ASP A 171 11.40 29.17 58.65
CA ASP A 171 10.02 29.29 59.16
C ASP A 171 9.07 29.73 58.02
N GLN A 172 7.78 29.58 58.29
CA GLN A 172 6.57 30.05 57.62
C GLN A 172 6.71 31.50 57.07
N THR A 173 6.02 31.88 55.98
CA THR A 173 4.67 32.45 56.09
C THR A 173 3.77 32.26 54.87
N ILE A 174 2.56 31.84 55.21
CA ILE A 174 1.25 31.83 54.55
C ILE A 174 0.90 33.17 53.84
N ASN A 175 0.30 33.11 52.65
CA ASN A 175 -1.06 33.63 52.40
C ASN A 175 -1.59 33.23 51.01
N GLU A 176 -2.88 32.91 51.02
CA GLU A 176 -3.66 32.18 50.02
C GLU A 176 -4.46 33.18 49.11
N PRO A 177 -5.59 32.84 48.47
CA PRO A 177 -5.79 32.76 47.03
C PRO A 177 -6.79 33.81 46.48
N ASN A 178 -7.09 33.70 45.18
CA ASN A 178 -8.33 34.07 44.46
C ASN A 178 -8.00 34.76 43.13
N ALA A 179 -8.81 34.69 42.07
CA ALA A 179 -9.90 33.83 41.64
C ALA A 179 -10.23 34.32 40.21
N TYR A 180 -10.86 33.43 39.47
CA TYR A 180 -11.59 33.64 38.21
C TYR A 180 -12.15 35.05 37.95
N HIS A 181 -11.89 35.56 36.74
CA HIS A 181 -12.92 36.01 35.80
C HIS A 181 -12.37 36.07 34.38
#